data_AF-A0A379GEV5-F1
#
_entry.id   AF-A0A379GEV5-F1
#
_cell.length_a   1.000
_cell.length_b   1.000
_cell.length_c   1.000
_cell.angle_alpha   90.00
_cell.angle_beta   90.00
_cell.angle_gamma   90.00
#
_symmetry.space_group_name_H-M   'P 1'
#
loop_
_entity.id
_entity.type
_entity.pdbx_description
1 polymer ?
#
loop_
_entity_poly.entity_id
_entity_poly.type
_entity_poly.pdbx_seq_one_letter_code
_entity_poly.pdbx_strand_id
1 'polypeptide(L)'
;MREGEDSHLLKQLRRGDFSPELFLDLHGLTREQAKLELASLIQACEKEHIYCASVMTGYGSYILKRQIPRWLVQHPKVKALHQAPKEWGGDAAILILLDV
;
A
#
# COMPACT_ATOMS: atom_id res chain seq x y z
N MET A 1 14.64 -8.12 16.37
CA MET A 1 14.12 -9.40 15.85
C MET A 1 12.76 -9.13 15.21
N ARG A 2 12.66 -9.11 13.87
CA ARG A 2 11.38 -9.08 13.12
C ARG A 2 11.39 -9.96 11.87
N GLU A 3 12.36 -10.87 11.71
CA GLU A 3 12.52 -11.65 10.47
C GLU A 3 11.48 -12.79 10.30
N GLY A 4 10.69 -13.10 11.33
CA GLY A 4 9.66 -14.16 11.29
C GLY A 4 8.26 -13.69 10.91
N GLU A 5 7.79 -12.57 11.48
CA GLU A 5 6.42 -12.08 11.25
C GLU A 5 6.25 -11.50 9.84
N ASP A 6 7.23 -10.74 9.35
CA ASP A 6 7.16 -10.11 8.03
C ASP A 6 7.06 -11.17 6.91
N SER A 7 7.72 -12.33 7.07
CA SER A 7 7.63 -13.44 6.11
C SER A 7 6.25 -14.10 6.11
N HIS A 8 5.60 -14.24 7.27
CA HIS A 8 4.24 -14.78 7.37
C HIS A 8 3.20 -13.82 6.81
N LEU A 9 3.29 -12.53 7.17
CA LEU A 9 2.39 -11.49 6.65
C LEU A 9 2.51 -11.35 5.13
N LEU A 10 3.73 -11.38 4.58
CA LEU A 10 3.93 -11.38 3.13
C LEU A 10 3.35 -12.62 2.45
N LYS A 11 3.44 -13.80 3.07
CA LYS A 11 2.82 -15.03 2.53
C LYS A 11 1.29 -14.93 2.53
N GLN A 12 0.70 -14.39 3.60
CA GLN A 12 -0.75 -14.17 3.70
C GLN A 12 -1.23 -13.13 2.68
N LEU A 13 -0.50 -12.01 2.55
CA LEU A 13 -0.79 -10.97 1.56
C LEU A 13 -0.70 -11.51 0.14
N ARG A 14 0.30 -12.35 -0.17
CA ARG A 14 0.43 -13.04 -1.47
C ARG A 14 -0.67 -14.07 -1.72
N ARG A 15 -1.22 -14.69 -0.68
CA ARG A 15 -2.33 -15.65 -0.78
C ARG A 15 -3.68 -14.98 -0.97
N GLY A 16 -3.77 -13.65 -0.80
CA GLY A 16 -5.03 -12.92 -0.80
C GLY A 16 -5.81 -13.07 0.51
N ASP A 17 -5.15 -13.47 1.60
CA ASP A 17 -5.78 -13.59 2.92
C ASP A 17 -6.15 -12.21 3.52
N PHE A 18 -5.64 -11.11 2.93
CA PHE A 18 -5.98 -9.74 3.28
C PHE A 18 -6.75 -9.08 2.15
N SER A 19 -7.94 -8.57 2.49
CA SER A 19 -8.74 -7.72 1.62
C SER A 19 -8.53 -6.25 2.02
N PRO A 20 -8.17 -5.36 1.07
CA PRO A 20 -8.08 -3.93 1.38
C PRO A 20 -9.46 -3.38 1.75
N GLU A 21 -9.53 -2.65 2.86
CA GLU A 21 -10.76 -1.97 3.29
C GLU A 21 -10.79 -0.52 2.80
N LEU A 22 -9.61 0.07 2.58
CA LEU A 22 -9.45 1.39 1.99
C LEU A 22 -8.77 1.32 0.63
N PHE A 23 -9.23 2.17 -0.28
CA PHE A 23 -8.69 2.31 -1.63
C PHE A 23 -8.30 3.77 -1.87
N LEU A 24 -7.07 3.98 -2.31
CA LEU A 24 -6.56 5.28 -2.69
C LEU A 24 -6.19 5.29 -4.17
N ASP A 25 -6.75 6.23 -4.93
CA ASP A 25 -6.38 6.44 -6.33
C ASP A 25 -5.44 7.63 -6.47
N LEU A 26 -4.24 7.37 -6.97
CA LEU A 26 -3.18 8.36 -7.20
C LEU A 26 -2.97 8.63 -8.70
N HIS A 27 -3.84 8.08 -9.56
CA HIS A 27 -3.72 8.26 -11.00
C HIS A 27 -3.81 9.73 -11.39
N GLY A 28 -2.84 10.19 -12.18
CA GLY A 28 -2.77 11.58 -12.66
C GLY A 28 -2.32 12.60 -11.61
N LEU A 29 -2.02 12.19 -10.38
CA LEU A 29 -1.50 13.08 -9.36
C LEU A 29 -0.01 13.37 -9.56
N THR A 30 0.41 14.55 -9.12
CA THR A 30 1.82 14.88 -9.00
C THR A 30 2.45 14.12 -7.81
N ARG A 31 3.78 14.04 -7.80
CA ARG A 31 4.54 13.41 -6.71
C ARG A 31 4.19 13.99 -5.33
N GLU A 32 3.96 15.30 -5.26
CA GLU A 32 3.68 16.01 -4.01
C GLU A 32 2.27 15.73 -3.52
N GLN A 33 1.28 15.78 -4.42
CA GLN A 33 -0.09 15.39 -4.12
C GLN A 33 -0.17 13.94 -3.66
N ALA A 34 0.50 13.02 -4.38
CA ALA A 34 0.51 11.61 -4.02
C ALA A 34 1.09 11.35 -2.62
N LYS A 35 2.09 12.14 -2.20
CA LYS A 35 2.65 12.04 -0.86
C LYS A 35 1.67 12.51 0.22
N LEU A 36 0.92 13.58 -0.04
CA LEU A 36 -0.11 14.07 0.87
C LEU A 36 -1.25 13.06 1.00
N GLU A 37 -1.74 12.53 -0.11
CA GLU A 37 -2.80 11.53 -0.16
C GLU A 37 -2.39 10.23 0.55
N LEU A 38 -1.16 9.76 0.35
CA LEU A 38 -0.63 8.60 1.09
C LEU A 38 -0.58 8.83 2.60
N ALA A 39 -0.20 10.04 3.04
CA ALA A 39 -0.19 10.37 4.46
C ALA A 39 -1.61 10.38 5.04
N SER A 40 -2.58 10.94 4.29
CA SER A 40 -4.00 10.92 4.66
C SER A 40 -4.53 9.49 4.75
N LEU A 41 -4.18 8.62 3.80
CA LEU A 41 -4.57 7.20 3.82
C LEU A 41 -4.06 6.49 5.07
N ILE A 42 -2.77 6.63 5.38
CA ILE A 42 -2.17 5.98 6.56
C ILE A 42 -2.84 6.48 7.83
N GLN A 43 -3.09 7.78 7.95
CA GLN A 43 -3.77 8.34 9.10
C GLN A 43 -5.23 7.87 9.22
N ALA A 44 -5.94 7.72 8.10
CA ALA A 44 -7.29 7.16 8.09
C ALA A 44 -7.27 5.69 8.55
N CYS A 45 -6.31 4.91 8.04
CA CYS A 45 -6.14 3.52 8.45
C CYS A 45 -5.88 3.41 9.96
N GLU A 46 -5.04 4.28 10.53
CA GLU A 46 -4.81 4.32 11.98
C GLU A 46 -6.07 4.66 12.77
N LYS A 47 -6.85 5.65 12.32
CA LYS A 47 -8.08 6.07 13.01
C LYS A 47 -9.17 5.00 12.98
N GLU A 48 -9.27 4.28 11.88
CA GLU A 48 -10.30 3.26 11.66
C GLU A 48 -9.82 1.85 12.00
N HIS A 49 -8.59 1.69 12.52
CA HIS A 49 -7.96 0.39 12.80
C HIS A 49 -7.95 -0.56 11.59
N ILE A 50 -7.69 0.00 10.40
CA ILE A 50 -7.61 -0.74 9.15
C ILE A 50 -6.18 -1.22 8.91
N TYR A 51 -6.02 -2.53 8.84
CA TYR A 51 -4.71 -3.16 8.66
C TYR A 51 -4.28 -3.21 7.19
N CYS A 52 -5.22 -3.26 6.24
CA CYS A 52 -4.92 -3.41 4.82
C CYS A 52 -5.58 -2.33 3.96
N ALA A 53 -4.77 -1.69 3.10
CA ALA A 53 -5.24 -0.72 2.13
C ALA A 53 -4.65 -0.99 0.74
N SER A 54 -5.36 -0.56 -0.29
CA SER A 54 -4.93 -0.62 -1.69
C SER A 54 -4.61 0.77 -2.20
N VAL A 55 -3.47 0.91 -2.85
CA VAL A 55 -3.01 2.15 -3.47
C VAL A 55 -2.90 1.93 -4.98
N MET A 56 -3.82 2.54 -5.73
CA MET A 56 -3.81 2.55 -7.18
C MET A 56 -2.90 3.67 -7.68
N THR A 57 -1.89 3.30 -8.48
CA THR A 57 -0.93 4.22 -9.09
C THR A 57 -1.27 4.54 -10.55
N GLY A 58 -2.17 3.74 -11.14
CA GLY A 58 -2.55 3.80 -12.54
C GLY A 58 -1.45 3.29 -13.48
N TYR A 59 -1.72 3.35 -14.79
CA TYR A 59 -0.80 2.89 -15.84
C TYR A 59 0.15 4.00 -16.33
N GLY A 60 -0.12 5.26 -15.97
CA GLY A 60 0.31 6.44 -16.73
C GLY A 60 1.62 7.13 -16.34
N SER A 61 2.33 6.72 -15.29
CA SER A 61 3.60 7.37 -14.93
C SER A 61 4.52 6.45 -14.14
N TYR A 62 5.54 5.91 -14.81
CA TYR A 62 6.60 5.06 -14.21
C TYR A 62 7.26 5.67 -12.95
N ILE A 63 7.14 6.99 -12.77
CA ILE A 63 7.69 7.74 -11.64
C ILE A 63 6.99 7.36 -10.33
N LEU A 64 5.65 7.43 -10.27
CA LEU A 64 4.90 7.13 -9.05
C LEU A 64 5.02 5.66 -8.67
N LYS A 65 4.91 4.76 -9.67
CA LYS A 65 5.08 3.30 -9.47
C LYS A 65 6.43 2.93 -8.84
N ARG A 66 7.49 3.72 -9.06
CA ARG A 66 8.83 3.50 -8.47
C ARG A 66 9.06 4.22 -7.14
N GLN A 67 8.37 5.34 -6.91
CA GLN A 67 8.55 6.18 -5.72
C GLN A 67 7.64 5.76 -4.57
N ILE A 68 6.39 5.41 -4.85
CA ILE A 68 5.41 5.03 -3.83
C ILE A 68 5.90 3.84 -2.99
N PRO A 69 6.34 2.70 -3.57
CA PRO A 69 6.91 1.62 -2.77
C PRO A 69 8.10 2.06 -1.92
N ARG A 70 8.97 2.95 -2.43
CA ARG A 70 10.13 3.44 -1.68
C ARG A 70 9.72 4.25 -0.45
N TRP A 71 8.72 5.12 -0.58
CA TRP A 71 8.22 5.90 0.56
C TRP A 71 7.54 5.01 1.58
N LEU A 72 6.74 4.05 1.12
CA LEU A 72 6.01 3.12 1.98
C LEU A 72 6.97 2.21 2.78
N VAL A 73 8.00 1.63 2.16
CA VAL A 73 9.01 0.81 2.88
C VAL A 73 9.73 1.59 3.97
N GLN A 74 9.91 2.90 3.79
CA GLN A 74 10.55 3.77 4.79
C GLN A 74 9.60 4.22 5.89
N HIS A 75 8.28 4.03 5.72
CA HIS A 75 7.30 4.51 6.67
C HIS A 75 7.20 3.54 7.86
N PRO A 76 7.35 4.00 9.12
CA PRO A 76 7.43 3.12 10.29
C PRO A 76 6.16 2.30 10.53
N LYS A 77 5.02 2.78 10.01
CA LYS A 77 3.73 2.11 10.11
C LYS A 77 3.49 1.05 9.05
N VAL A 78 4.29 0.96 8.00
CA VAL A 78 4.09 -0.06 6.95
C VAL A 78 4.86 -1.31 7.35
N LYS A 79 4.15 -2.42 7.55
CA LYS A 79 4.75 -3.74 7.83
C LYS A 79 5.18 -4.44 6.56
N ALA A 80 4.30 -4.44 5.57
CA ALA A 80 4.53 -5.13 4.32
C ALA A 80 3.82 -4.41 3.17
N LEU A 81 4.32 -4.64 1.96
CA LEU A 81 3.63 -4.23 0.75
C LEU A 81 3.79 -5.30 -0.33
N HIS A 82 2.79 -5.42 -1.18
CA HIS A 82 2.80 -6.35 -2.30
C HIS A 82 2.05 -5.75 -3.49
N GLN A 83 2.38 -6.20 -4.70
CA GLN A 83 1.58 -5.88 -5.86
C GLN A 83 0.15 -6.42 -5.64
N ALA A 84 -0.86 -5.61 -5.95
CA ALA A 84 -2.23 -6.06 -5.79
C ALA A 84 -2.52 -7.25 -6.73
N PRO A 85 -3.33 -8.24 -6.30
CA PRO A 85 -3.85 -9.25 -7.22
C PRO A 85 -4.77 -8.61 -8.26
N LYS A 86 -5.08 -9.35 -9.35
CA LYS A 86 -5.87 -8.82 -10.47
C LYS A 86 -7.24 -8.29 -10.06
N GLU A 87 -7.85 -8.88 -9.03
CA GLU A 87 -9.12 -8.45 -8.43
C GLU A 87 -9.08 -7.04 -7.84
N TRP A 88 -7.91 -6.56 -7.38
CA TRP A 88 -7.74 -5.25 -6.74
C TRP A 88 -6.92 -4.26 -7.59
N GLY A 89 -6.80 -4.50 -8.90
CA GLY A 89 -6.12 -3.59 -9.84
C GLY A 89 -4.77 -4.09 -10.36
N GLY A 90 -4.28 -5.24 -9.90
CA GLY A 90 -3.13 -5.91 -10.51
C GLY A 90 -1.86 -5.04 -10.52
N ASP A 91 -1.23 -4.93 -11.69
CA ASP A 91 0.00 -4.17 -11.90
C ASP A 91 -0.13 -2.65 -11.70
N ALA A 92 -1.36 -2.14 -11.71
CA ALA A 92 -1.65 -0.73 -11.48
C ALA A 92 -1.84 -0.38 -10.00
N ALA A 93 -1.86 -1.37 -9.10
CA ALA A 93 -2.14 -1.17 -7.67
C ALA A 93 -1.18 -1.93 -6.75
N ILE A 94 -1.05 -1.43 -5.53
CA ILE A 94 -0.17 -1.98 -4.48
C ILE A 94 -1.02 -2.14 -3.22
N LEU A 95 -1.02 -3.34 -2.65
CA LEU A 95 -1.54 -3.58 -1.31
C LEU A 95 -0.48 -3.24 -0.28
N ILE A 96 -0.90 -2.54 0.77
CA ILE A 96 -0.08 -2.22 1.94
C ILE A 96 -0.70 -2.81 3.19
N LEU A 97 0.15 -3.31 4.07
CA LEU A 97 -0.18 -3.75 5.43
C LEU A 97 0.40 -2.75 6.42
N LEU A 98 -0.45 -2.26 7.32
CA LEU A 98 -0.14 -1.23 8.29
C LEU A 98 -0.11 -1.79 9.73
N ASP A 99 0.67 -1.12 10.59
CA ASP A 99 0.74 -1.33 12.04
C ASP A 99 -0.12 -0.28 12.75
N VAL A 100 -1.42 -0.57 12.83
CA VAL A 100 -2.45 0.30 13.44
C VAL A 100 -2.80 -0.14 14.85
#